data_AF-A0A904A4F2-F1
#
_entry.id   AF-A0A904A4F2-F1
#
_cell.length_a   1.000
_cell.length_b   1.000
_cell.length_c   1.000
_cell.angle_alpha   90.00
_cell.angle_beta   90.00
_cell.angle_gamma   90.00
#
_symmetry.space_group_name_H-M   'P 1'
#
loop_
_entity.id
_entity.type
_entity.pdbx_description
1 polymer ?
#
loop_
_entity_poly.entity_id
_entity_poly.type
_entity_poly.pdbx_seq_one_letter_code
_entity_poly.pdbx_strand_id
1 'polypeptide(L)'
;MAKFAVVLAFLALLGSTQALPADEAGPRVTGGTATLLGQYPSAVIIETPYIPQNCMGTVVNRQHVLTAASCVMNPTTFVMINPFWLRVIAGDINIVPVSTRREVRQVIRSYVHPNYNRLTDGNNLAVLRVDVPFPEFHNTIEPALLNARILADNTQCVFAGWGATQNQVTAVVRPNQFVVTQPILATVSCNAANVHNNRVQQTMICAGALAQSQNAVCRGNMGGGLYCNGRLTGVLAFGMGCGVANQPGVYMDVRQYTQWIETQFTRTDNPPPGWTPPQPL
;
A
#
# COMPACT_ATOMS: atom_id res chain seq x y z
N MET A 1 -27.40 79.48 5.67
CA MET A 1 -26.05 79.07 6.13
C MET A 1 -26.19 77.74 6.84
N ALA A 2 -25.44 76.73 6.40
CA ALA A 2 -25.11 75.49 7.13
C ALA A 2 -26.31 74.53 7.39
N LYS A 3 -26.26 73.20 7.22
CA LYS A 3 -25.16 72.22 7.10
C LYS A 3 -25.63 71.03 6.26
N PHE A 4 -24.71 70.50 5.45
CA PHE A 4 -24.76 69.17 4.87
C PHE A 4 -24.82 68.11 5.98
N ALA A 5 -25.73 67.14 5.85
CA ALA A 5 -25.67 65.87 6.57
C ALA A 5 -25.59 64.75 5.53
N VAL A 6 -24.39 64.22 5.33
CA VAL A 6 -24.12 63.00 4.56
C VAL A 6 -24.52 61.82 5.45
N VAL A 7 -25.58 61.10 5.06
CA VAL A 7 -25.95 59.84 5.69
C VAL A 7 -25.15 58.72 5.01
N LEU A 8 -24.17 58.17 5.71
CA LEU A 8 -23.46 56.95 5.32
C LEU A 8 -24.42 55.76 5.47
N ALA A 9 -24.95 55.25 4.35
CA ALA A 9 -25.66 53.99 4.31
C ALA A 9 -24.63 52.84 4.32
N PHE A 10 -24.53 52.12 5.44
CA PHE A 10 -23.79 50.86 5.53
C PHE A 10 -24.59 49.75 4.85
N LEU A 11 -23.96 49.10 3.86
CA LEU A 11 -24.45 47.89 3.20
C LEU A 11 -24.53 46.72 4.18
N ALA A 12 -25.66 46.01 4.20
CA ALA A 12 -25.74 44.61 4.59
C ALA A 12 -26.30 43.80 3.42
N LEU A 13 -25.42 43.41 2.49
CA LEU A 13 -25.72 42.38 1.50
C LEU A 13 -25.76 41.04 2.24
N LEU A 14 -26.96 40.57 2.56
CA LEU A 14 -27.21 39.19 2.96
C LEU A 14 -26.99 38.29 1.73
N GLY A 15 -25.74 37.88 1.52
CA GLY A 15 -25.41 36.83 0.57
C GLY A 15 -25.92 35.50 1.13
N SER A 16 -27.05 35.02 0.64
CA SER A 16 -27.48 33.64 0.84
C SER A 16 -26.53 32.71 0.10
N THR A 17 -25.55 32.17 0.83
CA THR A 17 -24.70 31.07 0.36
C THR A 17 -25.56 29.81 0.30
N GLN A 18 -26.10 29.51 -0.88
CA GLN A 18 -26.60 28.17 -1.15
C GLN A 18 -25.40 27.23 -1.17
N ALA A 19 -25.18 26.52 -0.04
CA ALA A 19 -24.23 25.44 0.01
C ALA A 19 -24.69 24.35 -0.96
N LEU A 20 -23.87 24.09 -1.99
CA LEU A 20 -24.04 22.91 -2.84
C LEU A 20 -23.97 21.65 -1.96
N PRO A 21 -24.76 20.62 -2.26
CA PRO A 21 -24.79 19.40 -1.45
C PRO A 21 -23.38 18.79 -1.39
N ALA A 22 -22.95 18.46 -0.17
CA ALA A 22 -21.72 17.76 0.10
C ALA A 22 -21.76 16.41 -0.64
N ASP A 23 -20.96 16.29 -1.69
CA ASP A 23 -20.80 15.06 -2.45
C ASP A 23 -20.16 13.98 -1.54
N GLU A 24 -20.78 12.80 -1.57
CA GLU A 24 -20.66 11.73 -0.59
C GLU A 24 -19.25 11.08 -0.55
N ALA A 25 -18.67 11.03 0.64
CA ALA A 25 -17.36 10.45 0.93
C ALA A 25 -17.39 8.89 0.96
N GLY A 26 -17.19 8.21 -0.18
CA GLY A 26 -17.14 6.72 -0.27
C GLY A 26 -15.76 6.08 0.06
N PRO A 27 -15.54 4.76 0.34
CA PRO A 27 -14.33 4.06 0.94
C PRO A 27 -12.98 3.73 0.15
N ARG A 28 -11.76 3.66 0.79
CA ARG A 28 -10.36 3.28 0.32
C ARG A 28 -9.97 1.85 0.73
N VAL A 29 -10.68 1.28 1.68
CA VAL A 29 -11.12 -0.10 1.52
C VAL A 29 -12.62 0.02 1.56
N THR A 30 -13.26 -0.27 0.44
CA THR A 30 -14.69 -0.54 0.49
C THR A 30 -14.86 -1.80 1.30
N GLY A 31 -15.78 -1.77 2.27
CA GLY A 31 -16.15 -2.93 3.08
C GLY A 31 -15.00 -3.47 3.93
N GLY A 32 -14.78 -4.78 3.83
CA GLY A 32 -13.87 -5.54 4.69
C GLY A 32 -14.37 -5.68 6.13
N THR A 33 -13.61 -6.43 6.93
CA THR A 33 -13.88 -6.61 8.36
C THR A 33 -12.71 -6.10 9.18
N ALA A 34 -13.01 -5.53 10.35
CA ALA A 34 -11.96 -5.13 11.29
C ALA A 34 -11.19 -6.37 11.76
N THR A 35 -9.87 -6.25 11.83
CA THR A 35 -9.02 -7.31 12.34
C THR A 35 -9.00 -7.32 13.86
N LEU A 36 -8.71 -8.49 14.42
CA LEU A 36 -8.30 -8.61 15.82
C LEU A 36 -6.82 -8.24 15.97
N LEU A 37 -6.44 -7.75 17.15
CA LEU A 37 -5.04 -7.50 17.48
C LEU A 37 -4.20 -8.77 17.29
N GLY A 38 -3.14 -8.67 16.48
CA GLY A 38 -2.25 -9.79 16.19
C GLY A 38 -2.76 -10.79 15.15
N GLN A 39 -3.90 -10.53 14.50
CA GLN A 39 -4.44 -11.44 13.48
C GLN A 39 -3.59 -11.47 12.20
N TYR A 40 -3.03 -10.33 11.80
CA TYR A 40 -2.09 -10.21 10.68
C TYR A 40 -0.81 -9.51 11.16
N PRO A 41 0.00 -10.22 11.99
CA PRO A 41 1.09 -9.61 12.76
C PRO A 41 2.31 -9.25 11.89
N SER A 42 2.38 -9.76 10.67
CA SER A 42 3.42 -9.44 9.71
C SER A 42 3.18 -8.12 8.97
N ALA A 43 1.95 -7.61 8.93
CA ALA A 43 1.63 -6.39 8.20
C ALA A 43 2.18 -5.16 8.93
N VAL A 44 2.79 -4.24 8.17
CA VAL A 44 3.39 -3.01 8.70
C VAL A 44 3.03 -1.79 7.85
N ILE A 45 3.13 -0.62 8.45
CA ILE A 45 3.08 0.66 7.75
C ILE A 45 4.51 1.13 7.51
N ILE A 46 4.76 1.63 6.30
CA ILE A 46 6.02 2.26 5.92
C ILE A 46 5.73 3.74 5.76
N GLU A 47 6.27 4.54 6.67
CA GLU A 47 6.22 5.99 6.54
C GLU A 47 7.29 6.43 5.55
N THR A 48 6.86 7.24 4.59
CA THR A 48 7.72 7.80 3.55
C THR A 48 7.79 9.31 3.71
N PRO A 49 8.83 9.99 3.18
CA PRO A 49 8.91 11.44 3.22
C PRO A 49 7.87 12.14 2.33
N TYR A 50 7.11 11.39 1.51
CA TYR A 50 6.12 11.94 0.60
C TYR A 50 4.72 11.86 1.21
N ILE A 51 4.23 13.00 1.72
CA ILE A 51 2.86 13.14 2.25
C ILE A 51 1.88 13.26 1.07
N PRO A 52 0.68 12.63 1.13
CA PRO A 52 0.12 11.84 2.22
C PRO A 52 0.38 10.32 2.10
N GLN A 53 1.43 9.91 1.37
CA GLN A 53 1.62 8.54 0.91
C GLN A 53 2.46 7.71 1.88
N ASN A 54 1.81 7.19 2.92
CA ASN A 54 2.33 5.99 3.58
C ASN A 54 2.13 4.79 2.66
N CYS A 55 3.10 3.89 2.71
CA CYS A 55 3.02 2.59 2.08
C CYS A 55 2.79 1.51 3.14
N MET A 56 2.64 0.29 2.66
CA MET A 56 2.56 -0.90 3.47
C MET A 56 3.75 -1.82 3.21
N GLY A 57 3.98 -2.74 4.12
CA GLY A 57 4.94 -3.82 3.96
C GLY A 57 4.54 -5.07 4.73
N THR A 58 5.38 -6.08 4.62
CA THR A 58 5.24 -7.35 5.34
C THR A 58 6.57 -7.74 5.97
N VAL A 59 6.62 -7.94 7.28
CA VAL A 59 7.76 -8.54 7.98
C VAL A 59 7.97 -9.94 7.43
N VAL A 60 9.16 -10.23 6.90
CA VAL A 60 9.52 -11.55 6.33
C VAL A 60 10.60 -12.26 7.14
N ASN A 61 11.32 -11.53 7.99
CA ASN A 61 12.10 -12.07 9.10
C ASN A 61 12.32 -10.96 10.15
N ARG A 62 13.06 -11.26 11.21
CA ARG A 62 13.29 -10.32 12.31
C ARG A 62 13.93 -8.99 11.91
N GLN A 63 14.64 -8.89 10.79
CA GLN A 63 15.31 -7.65 10.41
C GLN A 63 14.90 -7.14 9.02
N HIS A 64 13.93 -7.78 8.35
CA HIS A 64 13.58 -7.47 6.97
C HIS A 64 12.08 -7.34 6.74
N VAL A 65 11.71 -6.34 5.96
CA VAL A 65 10.34 -6.05 5.52
C VAL A 65 10.30 -6.06 4.01
N LEU A 66 9.37 -6.82 3.44
CA LEU A 66 9.06 -6.85 2.01
C LEU A 66 8.00 -5.80 1.68
N THR A 67 8.20 -5.07 0.58
CA THR A 67 7.27 -4.04 0.10
C THR A 67 7.38 -3.87 -1.42
N ALA A 68 6.64 -2.93 -2.01
CA ALA A 68 6.75 -2.56 -3.41
C ALA A 68 7.96 -1.64 -3.62
N ALA A 69 8.64 -1.75 -4.77
CA ALA A 69 9.71 -0.84 -5.14
C ALA A 69 9.22 0.61 -5.28
N SER A 70 8.01 0.82 -5.79
CA SER A 70 7.37 2.13 -5.89
C SER A 70 7.21 2.85 -4.54
N CYS A 71 7.28 2.15 -3.41
CA CYS A 71 7.24 2.74 -2.07
C CYS A 71 8.57 3.33 -1.59
N VAL A 72 9.68 2.90 -2.21
CA VAL A 72 11.05 3.30 -1.82
C VAL A 72 11.75 4.08 -2.91
N MET A 73 11.01 4.45 -3.96
CA MET A 73 11.46 5.21 -5.12
C MET A 73 10.72 6.54 -5.16
N ASN A 74 11.42 7.63 -5.47
CA ASN A 74 10.79 8.93 -5.67
C ASN A 74 9.83 8.84 -6.89
N PRO A 75 8.56 9.23 -6.75
CA PRO A 75 7.58 9.08 -7.83
C PRO A 75 7.85 9.96 -9.04
N THR A 76 8.60 11.05 -8.88
CA THR A 76 8.93 12.02 -9.93
C THR A 76 10.29 11.72 -10.55
N THR A 77 11.35 11.69 -9.74
CA THR A 77 12.74 11.52 -10.23
C THR A 77 13.11 10.06 -10.47
N PHE A 78 12.34 9.12 -9.90
CA PHE A 78 12.64 7.70 -9.93
C PHE A 78 14.00 7.34 -9.34
N VAL A 79 14.50 8.20 -8.45
CA VAL A 79 15.68 7.96 -7.63
C VAL A 79 15.26 7.24 -6.35
N MET A 80 16.07 6.27 -5.91
CA MET A 80 15.84 5.59 -4.63
C MET A 80 15.83 6.61 -3.49
N ILE A 81 14.81 6.52 -2.64
CA ILE A 81 14.70 7.32 -1.41
C ILE A 81 15.81 6.90 -0.46
N ASN A 82 16.44 7.88 0.20
CA ASN A 82 17.40 7.57 1.26
C ASN A 82 16.72 6.70 2.33
N PRO A 83 17.24 5.48 2.64
CA PRO A 83 16.65 4.59 3.62
C PRO A 83 16.38 5.26 4.98
N PHE A 84 17.25 6.17 5.42
CA PHE A 84 17.09 6.88 6.70
C PHE A 84 15.90 7.85 6.75
N TRP A 85 15.22 8.09 5.62
CA TRP A 85 13.96 8.85 5.58
C TRP A 85 12.73 7.96 5.68
N LEU A 86 12.91 6.64 5.77
CA LEU A 86 11.85 5.66 5.89
C LEU A 86 11.81 5.12 7.32
N ARG A 87 10.60 4.95 7.83
CA ARG A 87 10.36 4.27 9.11
C ARG A 87 9.35 3.15 8.92
N VAL A 88 9.57 2.04 9.61
CA VAL A 88 8.62 0.93 9.66
C VAL A 88 7.88 1.00 11.00
N ILE A 89 6.55 1.01 10.94
CA ILE A 89 5.67 0.92 12.09
C ILE A 89 5.03 -0.47 12.12
N ALA A 90 5.22 -1.19 13.22
CA ALA A 90 4.72 -2.54 13.44
C ALA A 90 4.03 -2.69 14.80
N GLY A 91 3.30 -3.79 14.99
CA GLY A 91 2.78 -4.21 16.30
C GLY A 91 1.53 -3.49 16.78
N ASP A 92 0.99 -2.57 15.98
CA ASP A 92 -0.20 -1.79 16.29
C ASP A 92 -1.23 -1.96 15.17
N ILE A 93 -2.48 -2.25 15.55
CA ILE A 93 -3.60 -2.26 14.60
C ILE A 93 -4.14 -0.86 14.36
N ASN A 94 -3.89 0.10 15.25
CA ASN A 94 -4.37 1.47 15.11
C ASN A 94 -3.28 2.36 14.50
N ILE A 95 -3.67 3.29 13.63
CA ILE A 95 -2.85 4.43 13.22
C ILE A 95 -2.95 5.52 14.28
N VAL A 96 -4.17 5.75 14.80
CA VAL A 96 -4.49 6.70 15.87
C VAL A 96 -5.67 6.17 16.71
N PRO A 97 -5.65 6.27 18.06
CA PRO A 97 -4.52 6.70 18.88
C PRO A 97 -3.38 5.69 18.82
N VAL A 98 -2.17 6.16 19.08
CA VAL A 98 -0.96 5.32 19.10
C VAL A 98 -1.02 4.36 20.28
N SER A 99 -0.85 3.07 20.03
CA SER A 99 -0.73 2.06 21.07
C SER A 99 0.66 2.07 21.73
N THR A 100 0.73 1.72 23.01
CA THR A 100 2.01 1.48 23.71
C THR A 100 2.78 0.28 23.15
N ARG A 101 2.13 -0.58 22.37
CA ARG A 101 2.73 -1.75 21.70
C ARG A 101 3.32 -1.41 20.32
N ARG A 102 3.19 -0.16 19.88
CA ARG A 102 3.72 0.28 18.59
C ARG A 102 5.24 0.25 18.63
N GLU A 103 5.79 -0.53 17.71
CA GLU A 103 7.23 -0.60 17.48
C GLU A 103 7.56 0.22 16.23
N VAL A 104 8.51 1.15 16.35
CA VAL A 104 9.03 1.91 15.22
C VAL A 104 10.47 1.49 14.98
N ARG A 105 10.82 1.27 13.71
CA ARG A 105 12.18 0.91 13.28
C ARG A 105 12.67 1.87 12.22
N GLN A 106 13.94 2.24 12.31
CA GLN A 106 14.60 3.00 11.25
C GLN A 106 15.01 2.03 10.15
N VAL A 107 14.82 2.44 8.89
CA VAL A 107 15.32 1.67 7.76
C VAL A 107 16.77 2.07 7.52
N ILE A 108 17.67 1.08 7.56
CA ILE A 108 19.10 1.29 7.34
C ILE A 108 19.54 0.95 5.91
N ARG A 109 18.76 0.12 5.20
CA ARG A 109 19.01 -0.25 3.79
C ARG A 109 17.71 -0.54 3.05
N SER A 110 17.70 -0.21 1.76
CA SER A 110 16.64 -0.51 0.82
C SER A 110 17.22 -1.27 -0.37
N TYR A 111 16.69 -2.47 -0.66
CA TYR A 111 17.09 -3.30 -1.78
C TYR A 111 15.94 -3.36 -2.78
N VAL A 112 16.02 -2.54 -3.81
CA VAL A 112 15.06 -2.55 -4.92
C VAL A 112 15.44 -3.65 -5.91
N HIS A 113 14.44 -4.36 -6.43
CA HIS A 113 14.69 -5.36 -7.46
C HIS A 113 15.39 -4.69 -8.67
N PRO A 114 16.54 -5.21 -9.13
CA PRO A 114 17.36 -4.54 -10.14
C PRO A 114 16.64 -4.34 -11.47
N ASN A 115 15.68 -5.23 -11.80
CA ASN A 115 14.88 -5.16 -13.03
C ASN A 115 13.52 -4.48 -12.82
N TYR A 116 13.34 -3.67 -11.77
CA TYR A 116 12.10 -2.92 -11.58
C TYR A 116 11.86 -1.96 -12.75
N ASN A 117 10.74 -2.15 -13.46
CA ASN A 117 10.33 -1.33 -14.60
C ASN A 117 9.08 -0.52 -14.24
N ARG A 118 9.22 0.81 -14.15
CA ARG A 118 8.12 1.71 -13.75
C ARG A 118 7.02 1.86 -14.79
N LEU A 119 7.29 1.52 -16.06
CA LEU A 119 6.33 1.64 -17.15
C LEU A 119 5.35 0.47 -17.14
N THR A 120 5.83 -0.71 -16.76
CA THR A 120 5.05 -1.95 -16.75
C THR A 120 4.63 -2.42 -15.37
N ASP A 121 5.12 -1.76 -14.31
CA ASP A 121 5.06 -2.23 -12.91
C ASP A 121 5.71 -3.62 -12.71
N GLY A 122 6.52 -4.08 -13.68
CA GLY A 122 7.24 -5.34 -13.63
C GLY A 122 8.34 -5.34 -12.59
N ASN A 123 8.44 -6.43 -11.82
CA ASN A 123 9.39 -6.58 -10.71
C ASN A 123 9.31 -5.44 -9.67
N ASN A 124 8.10 -4.92 -9.41
CA ASN A 124 7.86 -3.86 -8.42
C ASN A 124 7.98 -4.40 -6.98
N LEU A 125 9.21 -4.71 -6.56
CA LEU A 125 9.50 -5.36 -5.29
C LEU A 125 10.75 -4.74 -4.63
N ALA A 126 10.69 -4.55 -3.31
CA ALA A 126 11.82 -4.09 -2.51
C ALA A 126 11.87 -4.81 -1.15
N VAL A 127 13.08 -5.03 -0.64
CA VAL A 127 13.34 -5.50 0.72
C VAL A 127 13.99 -4.37 1.51
N LEU A 128 13.41 -4.03 2.66
CA LEU A 128 13.95 -3.09 3.61
C LEU A 128 14.65 -3.83 4.74
N ARG A 129 15.82 -3.34 5.16
CA ARG A 129 16.50 -3.80 6.38
C ARG A 129 16.36 -2.75 7.46
N VAL A 130 15.92 -3.16 8.64
CA VAL A 130 15.75 -2.29 9.81
C VAL A 130 16.99 -2.29 10.72
N ASP A 131 17.14 -1.22 11.50
CA ASP A 131 18.22 -1.02 12.48
C ASP A 131 18.20 -2.06 13.62
N VAL A 132 17.04 -2.23 14.24
CA VAL A 132 16.83 -3.11 15.39
C VAL A 132 15.94 -4.28 14.98
N PRO A 133 16.36 -5.54 15.17
CA PRO A 133 15.52 -6.68 14.89
C PRO A 133 14.19 -6.65 15.69
N PHE A 134 13.11 -7.07 15.06
CA PHE A 134 11.84 -7.35 15.71
C PHE A 134 12.01 -8.47 16.77
N PRO A 135 11.20 -8.45 17.83
CA PRO A 135 11.26 -9.48 18.87
C PRO A 135 10.95 -10.87 18.30
N GLU A 136 11.53 -11.91 18.90
CA GLU A 136 11.41 -13.30 18.42
C GLU A 136 10.06 -13.94 18.76
N PHE A 137 9.51 -13.57 19.91
CA PHE A 137 8.20 -14.00 20.38
C PHE A 137 7.37 -12.75 20.64
N HIS A 138 6.44 -12.44 19.74
CA HIS A 138 5.62 -11.25 19.88
C HIS A 138 4.22 -11.48 19.31
N ASN A 139 3.20 -11.36 20.17
CA ASN A 139 1.81 -11.65 19.81
C ASN A 139 1.24 -10.71 18.74
N THR A 140 1.94 -9.63 18.38
CA THR A 140 1.48 -8.65 17.37
C THR A 140 2.51 -8.36 16.28
N ILE A 141 3.67 -9.03 16.30
CA ILE A 141 4.70 -8.90 15.27
C ILE A 141 5.32 -10.27 15.01
N GLU A 142 5.00 -10.88 13.89
CA GLU A 142 5.56 -12.17 13.50
C GLU A 142 5.88 -12.15 12.01
N PRO A 143 7.01 -12.76 11.57
CA PRO A 143 7.32 -12.87 10.16
C PRO A 143 6.27 -13.69 9.40
N ALA A 144 5.89 -13.23 8.22
CA ALA A 144 5.06 -14.01 7.32
C ALA A 144 5.83 -15.18 6.72
N LEU A 145 5.18 -16.34 6.62
CA LEU A 145 5.68 -17.45 5.83
C LEU A 145 5.46 -17.17 4.35
N LEU A 146 6.51 -17.24 3.53
CA LEU A 146 6.39 -17.08 2.08
C LEU A 146 5.62 -18.27 1.47
N ASN A 147 4.83 -17.98 0.45
CA ASN A 147 4.14 -18.99 -0.34
C ASN A 147 4.90 -19.25 -1.64
N ALA A 148 5.51 -20.44 -1.74
CA ALA A 148 6.21 -20.89 -2.93
C ALA A 148 5.35 -21.81 -3.82
N ARG A 149 4.05 -21.98 -3.51
CA ARG A 149 3.15 -22.89 -4.24
C ARG A 149 2.40 -22.16 -5.35
N ILE A 150 2.13 -22.89 -6.43
CA ILE A 150 1.10 -22.48 -7.41
C ILE A 150 -0.25 -22.57 -6.72
N LEU A 151 -1.07 -21.54 -6.90
CA LEU A 151 -2.45 -21.51 -6.41
C LEU A 151 -3.39 -21.58 -7.60
N ALA A 152 -4.49 -22.29 -7.41
CA ALA A 152 -5.54 -22.36 -8.42
C ALA A 152 -6.33 -21.05 -8.48
N ASP A 153 -6.92 -20.77 -9.63
CA ASP A 153 -7.91 -19.71 -9.76
C ASP A 153 -9.05 -19.93 -8.74
N ASN A 154 -9.67 -18.84 -8.30
CA ASN A 154 -10.69 -18.80 -7.25
C ASN A 154 -10.22 -19.19 -5.84
N THR A 155 -8.92 -19.48 -5.63
CA THR A 155 -8.36 -19.59 -4.29
C THR A 155 -8.63 -18.30 -3.52
N GLN A 156 -9.27 -18.42 -2.36
CA GLN A 156 -9.58 -17.28 -1.51
C GLN A 156 -8.31 -16.82 -0.78
N CYS A 157 -8.00 -15.54 -0.94
CA CYS A 157 -6.89 -14.89 -0.29
C CYS A 157 -7.39 -13.68 0.51
N VAL A 158 -6.58 -13.23 1.44
CA VAL A 158 -6.90 -12.10 2.31
C VAL A 158 -5.84 -11.03 2.15
N PHE A 159 -6.27 -9.81 1.84
CA PHE A 159 -5.44 -8.62 1.95
C PHE A 159 -5.64 -8.01 3.33
N ALA A 160 -4.57 -7.70 4.05
CA ALA A 160 -4.63 -7.01 5.35
C ALA A 160 -3.98 -5.63 5.24
N GLY A 161 -4.67 -4.57 5.68
CA GLY A 161 -4.11 -3.23 5.67
C GLY A 161 -4.93 -2.12 6.30
N TRP A 162 -4.51 -0.88 6.04
CA TRP A 162 -5.02 0.33 6.66
C TRP A 162 -5.39 1.36 5.59
N GLY A 163 -6.44 2.14 5.80
CA GLY A 163 -6.73 3.26 4.90
C GLY A 163 -8.19 3.67 4.79
N ALA A 164 -8.35 4.93 4.35
CA ALA A 164 -9.53 5.82 4.40
C ALA A 164 -10.63 5.52 3.38
N THR A 165 -11.32 6.54 2.87
CA THR A 165 -12.39 6.61 1.85
C THR A 165 -11.92 7.14 0.43
N GLN A 166 -12.41 6.64 -0.73
CA GLN A 166 -12.27 7.19 -2.10
C GLN A 166 -12.04 8.72 -2.04
N ASN A 167 -10.98 9.17 -2.73
CA ASN A 167 -10.44 10.54 -2.81
C ASN A 167 -9.30 10.87 -1.83
N GLN A 168 -8.17 11.28 -2.43
CA GLN A 168 -6.89 11.41 -1.74
C GLN A 168 -6.76 12.67 -0.88
N VAL A 169 -7.67 13.65 -1.02
CA VAL A 169 -7.49 14.97 -0.40
C VAL A 169 -8.28 15.13 0.92
N THR A 170 -9.38 14.39 1.13
CA THR A 170 -10.33 14.66 2.24
C THR A 170 -10.77 13.44 3.05
N ALA A 171 -10.30 12.24 2.71
CA ALA A 171 -10.88 11.02 3.25
C ALA A 171 -10.40 10.65 4.66
N VAL A 172 -11.34 10.26 5.53
CA VAL A 172 -11.12 9.84 6.92
C VAL A 172 -10.34 8.52 6.95
N VAL A 173 -9.06 8.57 7.37
CA VAL A 173 -8.23 7.38 7.57
C VAL A 173 -8.90 6.49 8.60
N ARG A 174 -9.29 5.27 8.19
CA ARG A 174 -9.75 4.28 9.16
C ARG A 174 -8.59 4.02 10.12
N PRO A 175 -8.79 4.21 11.44
CA PRO A 175 -7.70 4.08 12.38
C PRO A 175 -7.20 2.64 12.45
N ASN A 176 -8.08 1.64 12.31
CA ASN A 176 -7.74 0.24 12.56
C ASN A 176 -7.26 -0.51 11.30
N GLN A 177 -6.65 -1.68 11.49
CA GLN A 177 -6.34 -2.63 10.42
C GLN A 177 -7.61 -3.40 10.02
N PHE A 178 -7.83 -3.56 8.72
CA PHE A 178 -8.95 -4.28 8.13
C PHE A 178 -8.45 -5.35 7.17
N VAL A 179 -9.34 -6.32 6.88
CA VAL A 179 -9.10 -7.36 5.90
C VAL A 179 -10.15 -7.39 4.82
N VAL A 180 -9.70 -7.72 3.61
CA VAL A 180 -10.55 -7.92 2.45
C VAL A 180 -10.26 -9.29 1.87
N THR A 181 -11.30 -10.12 1.73
CA THR A 181 -11.17 -11.40 1.04
C THR A 181 -11.28 -11.17 -0.47
N GLN A 182 -10.32 -11.70 -1.22
CA GLN A 182 -10.22 -11.54 -2.67
C GLN A 182 -9.82 -12.89 -3.30
N PRO A 183 -10.60 -13.44 -4.25
CA PRO A 183 -10.18 -14.61 -5.00
C PRO A 183 -9.05 -14.27 -5.95
N ILE A 184 -8.18 -15.25 -6.21
CA ILE A 184 -7.28 -15.22 -7.36
C ILE A 184 -8.12 -15.29 -8.65
N LEU A 185 -7.82 -14.39 -9.57
CA LEU A 185 -8.45 -14.33 -10.88
C LEU A 185 -7.53 -14.95 -11.93
N ALA A 186 -8.13 -15.65 -12.90
CA ALA A 186 -7.39 -16.17 -14.04
C ALA A 186 -6.67 -15.04 -14.79
N THR A 187 -5.40 -15.25 -15.13
CA THR A 187 -4.58 -14.24 -15.85
C THR A 187 -5.25 -13.78 -17.13
N VAL A 188 -5.92 -14.68 -17.87
CA VAL A 188 -6.65 -14.35 -19.09
C VAL A 188 -7.78 -13.34 -18.84
N SER A 189 -8.53 -13.49 -17.74
CA SER A 189 -9.60 -12.56 -17.39
C SER A 189 -9.04 -11.19 -17.00
N CYS A 190 -7.92 -11.18 -16.27
CA CYS A 190 -7.27 -9.92 -15.91
C CYS A 190 -6.62 -9.20 -17.09
N ASN A 191 -6.19 -9.94 -18.12
CA ASN A 191 -5.60 -9.38 -19.32
C ASN A 191 -6.59 -9.04 -20.43
N ALA A 192 -7.90 -9.21 -20.19
CA ALA A 192 -8.94 -8.72 -21.10
C ALA A 192 -8.74 -7.22 -21.41
N ALA A 193 -9.12 -6.82 -22.62
CA ALA A 193 -8.85 -5.47 -23.15
C ALA A 193 -9.44 -4.34 -22.27
N ASN A 194 -10.57 -4.61 -21.60
CA ASN A 194 -11.25 -3.67 -20.72
C ASN A 194 -10.81 -3.75 -19.25
N VAL A 195 -9.87 -4.64 -18.90
CA VAL A 195 -9.37 -4.85 -17.54
C VAL A 195 -7.95 -4.28 -17.42
N HIS A 196 -6.92 -5.09 -17.66
CA HIS A 196 -5.53 -4.62 -17.68
C HIS A 196 -4.88 -4.66 -19.07
N ASN A 197 -5.60 -5.06 -20.11
CA ASN A 197 -5.13 -5.05 -21.50
C ASN A 197 -3.71 -5.62 -21.68
N ASN A 198 -3.54 -6.90 -21.34
CA ASN A 198 -2.26 -7.63 -21.40
C ASN A 198 -1.11 -7.10 -20.51
N ARG A 199 -1.37 -6.21 -19.54
CA ARG A 199 -0.33 -5.72 -18.62
C ARG A 199 0.06 -6.69 -17.50
N VAL A 200 -0.78 -7.68 -17.16
CA VAL A 200 -0.47 -8.64 -16.09
C VAL A 200 0.51 -9.68 -16.60
N GLN A 201 1.74 -9.64 -16.08
CA GLN A 201 2.84 -10.52 -16.47
C GLN A 201 2.81 -11.85 -15.70
N GLN A 202 3.56 -12.85 -16.17
CA GLN A 202 3.67 -14.17 -15.52
C GLN A 202 4.25 -14.08 -14.09
N THR A 203 5.01 -13.03 -13.79
CA THR A 203 5.57 -12.78 -12.46
C THR A 203 4.59 -12.07 -11.51
N MET A 204 3.32 -11.99 -11.90
CA MET A 204 2.27 -11.27 -11.18
C MET A 204 1.05 -12.18 -10.92
N ILE A 205 0.31 -11.86 -9.87
CA ILE A 205 -0.99 -12.45 -9.54
C ILE A 205 -2.03 -11.36 -9.56
N CYS A 206 -3.20 -11.66 -10.11
CA CYS A 206 -4.36 -10.79 -10.10
C CYS A 206 -5.40 -11.31 -9.10
N ALA A 207 -5.93 -10.44 -8.25
CA ALA A 207 -6.94 -10.84 -7.27
C ALA A 207 -7.99 -9.75 -7.02
N GLY A 208 -9.20 -10.19 -6.70
CA GLY A 208 -10.33 -9.30 -6.39
C GLY A 208 -11.56 -9.63 -7.23
N ALA A 209 -12.25 -8.59 -7.70
CA ALA A 209 -13.48 -8.71 -8.46
C ALA A 209 -13.36 -7.99 -9.80
N LEU A 210 -14.00 -8.55 -10.84
CA LEU A 210 -14.19 -7.88 -12.13
C LEU A 210 -15.46 -7.03 -12.15
N ALA A 211 -16.47 -7.40 -11.36
CA ALA A 211 -17.62 -6.54 -11.11
C ALA A 211 -17.28 -5.43 -10.10
N GLN A 212 -18.10 -4.38 -10.05
CA GLN A 212 -18.02 -3.38 -9.00
C GLN A 212 -18.17 -4.06 -7.64
N SER A 213 -17.30 -3.71 -6.68
CA SER A 213 -17.22 -4.38 -5.39
C SER A 213 -17.11 -3.39 -4.26
N GLN A 214 -17.90 -3.64 -3.22
CA GLN A 214 -17.72 -2.99 -1.93
C GLN A 214 -16.61 -3.66 -1.11
N ASN A 215 -15.78 -4.54 -1.65
CA ASN A 215 -14.66 -5.19 -0.97
C ASN A 215 -13.42 -5.06 -1.86
N ALA A 216 -12.62 -4.02 -1.66
CA ALA A 216 -11.49 -3.72 -2.55
C ALA A 216 -10.32 -3.01 -1.86
N VAL A 217 -9.15 -3.12 -2.48
CA VAL A 217 -7.90 -2.49 -2.04
C VAL A 217 -7.65 -1.19 -2.85
N CYS A 218 -7.05 -0.18 -2.22
CA CYS A 218 -6.74 1.12 -2.83
C CYS A 218 -5.29 1.57 -2.69
N ARG A 219 -4.94 2.65 -3.41
CA ARG A 219 -3.62 3.30 -3.47
C ARG A 219 -2.88 3.48 -2.13
N GLY A 220 -3.58 3.64 -1.00
CA GLY A 220 -2.96 3.76 0.32
C GLY A 220 -2.38 2.46 0.91
N ASN A 221 -2.58 1.33 0.22
CA ASN A 221 -2.18 0.01 0.68
C ASN A 221 -1.03 -0.59 -0.15
N MET A 222 -0.38 0.21 -1.00
CA MET A 222 0.69 -0.24 -1.90
C MET A 222 1.84 -0.88 -1.11
N GLY A 223 2.38 -1.99 -1.60
CA GLY A 223 3.38 -2.79 -0.89
C GLY A 223 2.82 -3.73 0.19
N GLY A 224 1.51 -3.69 0.46
CA GLY A 224 0.86 -4.58 1.41
C GLY A 224 0.78 -6.03 0.92
N GLY A 225 0.68 -6.96 1.87
CA GLY A 225 0.67 -8.40 1.62
C GLY A 225 -0.71 -8.97 1.28
N LEU A 226 -0.74 -9.87 0.29
CA LEU A 226 -1.87 -10.77 0.01
C LEU A 226 -1.54 -12.16 0.58
N TYR A 227 -2.42 -12.69 1.42
CA TYR A 227 -2.21 -13.95 2.14
C TYR A 227 -3.19 -15.01 1.66
N CYS A 228 -2.70 -16.14 1.16
CA CYS A 228 -3.53 -17.28 0.76
C CYS A 228 -3.14 -18.49 1.62
N ASN A 229 -4.11 -19.19 2.21
CA ASN A 229 -3.85 -20.31 3.13
C ASN A 229 -2.86 -19.94 4.25
N GLY A 230 -2.96 -18.72 4.79
CA GLY A 230 -2.10 -18.20 5.85
C GLY A 230 -0.66 -17.87 5.45
N ARG A 231 -0.32 -17.89 4.15
CA ARG A 231 1.03 -17.60 3.65
C ARG A 231 1.05 -16.39 2.73
N LEU A 232 2.12 -15.61 2.78
CA LEU A 232 2.32 -14.44 1.92
C LEU A 232 2.52 -14.88 0.47
N THR A 233 1.53 -14.57 -0.36
CA THR A 233 1.47 -14.94 -1.78
C THR A 233 1.79 -13.76 -2.69
N GLY A 234 1.39 -12.56 -2.31
CA GLY A 234 1.49 -11.39 -3.18
C GLY A 234 1.94 -10.13 -2.45
N VAL A 235 2.61 -9.25 -3.17
CA VAL A 235 2.89 -7.86 -2.72
C VAL A 235 2.19 -6.90 -3.65
N LEU A 236 1.31 -6.05 -3.12
CA LEU A 236 0.45 -5.18 -3.92
C LEU A 236 1.26 -4.16 -4.72
N ALA A 237 1.07 -4.14 -6.04
CA ALA A 237 1.84 -3.30 -6.95
C ALA A 237 0.97 -2.25 -7.67
N PHE A 238 -0.09 -2.65 -8.38
CA PHE A 238 -0.94 -1.73 -9.14
C PHE A 238 -2.38 -2.25 -9.31
N GLY A 239 -3.15 -1.59 -10.19
CA GLY A 239 -4.48 -2.05 -10.60
C GLY A 239 -5.58 -1.74 -9.59
N MET A 240 -5.25 -1.06 -8.50
CA MET A 240 -6.13 -0.74 -7.39
C MET A 240 -7.21 0.29 -7.78
N GLY A 241 -8.38 -0.19 -8.23
CA GLY A 241 -9.51 0.67 -8.60
C GLY A 241 -10.48 1.01 -7.47
N CYS A 242 -10.18 0.67 -6.21
CA CYS A 242 -11.07 1.01 -5.09
C CYS A 242 -12.52 0.50 -5.25
N GLY A 243 -12.68 -0.68 -5.82
CA GLY A 243 -13.99 -1.30 -6.04
C GLY A 243 -14.63 -0.97 -7.37
N VAL A 244 -13.98 -0.16 -8.21
CA VAL A 244 -14.39 0.07 -9.61
C VAL A 244 -14.31 -1.24 -10.40
N ALA A 245 -15.34 -1.49 -11.22
CA ALA A 245 -15.38 -2.66 -12.09
C ALA A 245 -14.16 -2.72 -13.02
N ASN A 246 -13.71 -3.93 -13.34
CA ASN A 246 -12.57 -4.22 -14.20
C ASN A 246 -11.23 -3.62 -13.73
N GLN A 247 -11.10 -3.31 -12.43
CA GLN A 247 -9.84 -2.85 -11.84
C GLN A 247 -9.45 -3.71 -10.62
N PRO A 248 -9.22 -5.02 -10.80
CA PRO A 248 -8.71 -5.88 -9.74
C PRO A 248 -7.26 -5.54 -9.42
N GLY A 249 -6.87 -5.77 -8.16
CA GLY A 249 -5.50 -5.53 -7.71
C GLY A 249 -4.52 -6.52 -8.35
N VAL A 250 -3.33 -6.02 -8.68
CA VAL A 250 -2.24 -6.83 -9.22
C VAL A 250 -1.07 -6.80 -8.23
N TYR A 251 -0.55 -7.99 -7.95
CA TYR A 251 0.43 -8.28 -6.93
C TYR A 251 1.66 -8.92 -7.58
N MET A 252 2.86 -8.65 -7.07
CA MET A 252 4.05 -9.45 -7.43
C MET A 252 3.89 -10.85 -6.82
N ASP A 253 3.98 -11.91 -7.64
CA ASP A 253 3.88 -13.31 -7.18
C ASP A 253 5.12 -13.68 -6.36
N VAL A 254 5.00 -13.74 -5.03
CA VAL A 254 6.13 -13.97 -4.10
C VAL A 254 6.91 -15.24 -4.43
N ARG A 255 6.24 -16.28 -4.95
CA ARG A 255 6.88 -17.51 -5.41
C ARG A 255 7.96 -17.25 -6.46
N GLN A 256 7.73 -16.29 -7.35
CA GLN A 256 8.65 -15.95 -8.46
C GLN A 256 9.89 -15.20 -7.96
N TYR A 257 9.85 -14.66 -6.75
CA TYR A 257 10.91 -13.82 -6.19
C TYR A 257 11.56 -14.39 -4.93
N THR A 258 11.19 -15.61 -4.49
CA THR A 258 11.66 -16.17 -3.21
C THR A 258 13.19 -16.17 -3.11
N GLN A 259 13.89 -16.64 -4.15
CA GLN A 259 15.36 -16.64 -4.19
C GLN A 259 15.95 -15.22 -4.10
N TRP A 260 15.37 -14.25 -4.82
CA TRP A 260 15.83 -12.88 -4.78
C TRP A 260 15.61 -12.25 -3.40
N ILE A 261 14.44 -12.47 -2.79
CA ILE A 261 14.08 -11.98 -1.44
C ILE A 261 15.09 -12.51 -0.42
N GLU A 262 15.33 -13.82 -0.41
CA GLU A 262 16.23 -14.48 0.55
C GLU A 262 17.68 -14.00 0.42
N THR A 263 18.14 -13.75 -0.82
CA THR A 263 19.48 -13.19 -1.07
C THR A 263 19.67 -11.83 -0.39
N GLN A 264 18.60 -11.04 -0.23
CA GLN A 264 18.71 -9.73 0.42
C GLN A 264 18.96 -9.84 1.93
N PHE A 265 18.63 -10.97 2.56
CA PHE A 265 18.75 -11.13 4.01
C PHE A 265 20.19 -11.14 4.52
N THR A 266 21.12 -11.58 3.67
CA THR A 266 22.57 -11.61 3.97
C THR A 266 23.33 -10.50 3.27
N ARG A 267 22.66 -9.70 2.43
CA ARG A 267 23.27 -8.63 1.65
C ARG A 267 23.70 -7.47 2.56
N THR A 268 24.85 -6.86 2.26
CA THR A 268 25.42 -5.77 3.09
C THR A 268 25.85 -4.54 2.30
N ASP A 269 26.00 -4.66 0.98
CA ASP A 269 26.29 -3.54 0.10
C ASP A 269 25.11 -2.58 0.02
N ASN A 270 25.43 -1.32 -0.23
CA ASN A 270 24.45 -0.28 -0.44
C ASN A 270 24.53 0.19 -1.89
N PRO A 271 23.39 0.37 -2.58
CA PRO A 271 23.41 1.09 -3.85
C PRO A 271 23.96 2.51 -3.63
N PRO A 272 24.68 3.07 -4.62
CA PRO A 272 25.22 4.42 -4.50
C PRO A 272 24.10 5.46 -4.32
N PRO A 273 24.38 6.62 -3.70
CA PRO A 273 23.45 7.73 -3.67
C PRO A 273 22.97 8.08 -5.08
N GLY A 274 21.67 8.30 -5.26
CA GLY A 274 21.11 8.60 -6.58
C GLY A 274 20.80 7.38 -7.45
N TRP A 275 20.98 6.15 -6.94
CA TRP A 275 20.75 4.93 -7.72
C TRP A 275 19.32 4.84 -8.27
N THR A 276 19.22 4.33 -9.50
CA THR A 276 17.98 3.97 -10.20
C THR A 276 18.14 2.58 -10.83
N PRO A 277 17.07 1.77 -10.91
CA PRO A 277 17.11 0.52 -11.66
C PRO A 277 17.19 0.81 -13.16
N PRO A 278 17.99 0.05 -13.93
CA PRO A 278 18.01 0.16 -15.39
C PRO A 278 16.60 0.06 -15.97
N GLN A 279 16.25 1.00 -16.85
CA GLN A 279 14.98 0.97 -17.56
C GLN A 279 15.19 0.43 -18.98
N PRO A 280 14.31 -0.45 -19.48
CA PRO A 280 14.35 -0.82 -20.89
C PRO A 280 14.15 0.44 -21.75
N LEU A 281 14.91 0.51 -22.84
CA LEU A 281 14.81 1.56 -23.85
C LEU A 281 13.43 1.56 -24.52
#